data_AF-A0ABD1CSD6-F1
#
_entry.id   AF-A0ABD1CSD6-F1
#
_cell.length_a   1.000
_cell.length_b   1.000
_cell.length_c   1.000
_cell.angle_alpha   90.00
_cell.angle_beta   90.00
_cell.angle_gamma   90.00
#
_symmetry.space_group_name_H-M   'P 1'
#
loop_
_entity.id
_entity.type
_entity.pdbx_description
1 polymer ?
#
loop_
_entity_poly.entity_id
_entity_poly.type
_entity_poly.pdbx_seq_one_letter_code
_entity_poly.pdbx_strand_id
1 'polypeptide(L)'
;MVVPSTTSRDQVLELIKQKESIEHKISEQGKILEANRVGMTDSLVDAAGFPRNDIDVYQVRGARHQIICLQNDLKSLMKLIEQGLHTVHAETAAQQQENLASTKLQAMDIDSAGGSQRRPAAPVKPIAKVNVVSEGSPAQDAGIALRDEIVEFGTVNAGNFRDLSQIAVVVKSCENKSVPVRVRRDGKMVDLVLTPKTWSGRGLLGCNIVPMDSIER
;
A
#
# COMPACT_ATOMS: atom_id res chain seq x y z
N MET A 1 13.98 -34.19 -12.41
CA MET A 1 13.79 -32.87 -13.03
C MET A 1 12.79 -32.13 -12.16
N VAL A 2 13.29 -31.28 -11.25
CA VAL A 2 12.43 -30.54 -10.30
C VAL A 2 11.80 -29.41 -11.09
N VAL A 3 10.51 -29.53 -11.41
CA VAL A 3 9.74 -28.41 -11.93
C VAL A 3 9.68 -27.37 -10.82
N PRO A 4 10.22 -26.15 -11.01
CA PRO A 4 10.07 -25.10 -10.03
C PRO A 4 8.58 -24.76 -9.99
N SER A 5 7.93 -25.00 -8.86
CA SER A 5 6.59 -24.50 -8.58
C SER A 5 6.64 -22.98 -8.71
N THR A 6 6.13 -22.47 -9.83
CA THR A 6 6.04 -21.03 -10.05
C THR A 6 5.12 -20.45 -8.99
N THR A 7 5.65 -19.55 -8.16
CA THR A 7 4.84 -18.89 -7.14
C THR A 7 3.75 -18.10 -7.85
N SER A 8 2.54 -18.00 -7.28
CA SER A 8 1.45 -17.16 -7.82
C SER A 8 1.93 -15.73 -8.15
N ARG A 9 2.90 -15.22 -7.37
CA ARG A 9 3.61 -13.97 -7.61
C ARG A 9 4.43 -13.95 -8.91
N ASP A 10 5.21 -15.00 -9.18
CA ASP A 10 6.06 -15.10 -10.38
C ASP A 10 5.21 -15.16 -11.65
N GLN A 11 4.05 -15.83 -11.57
CA GLN A 11 3.09 -15.87 -12.67
C GLN A 11 2.53 -14.48 -12.99
N VAL A 12 2.15 -13.70 -11.97
CA VAL A 12 1.68 -12.33 -12.15
C VAL A 12 2.78 -11.43 -12.75
N LEU A 13 4.03 -11.58 -12.30
CA LEU A 13 5.16 -10.83 -12.85
C LEU A 13 5.39 -11.14 -14.34
N GLU A 14 5.28 -12.41 -14.74
CA GLU A 14 5.41 -12.78 -16.15
C GLU A 14 4.26 -12.20 -17.00
N LEU A 15 3.03 -12.19 -16.48
CA LEU A 15 1.90 -11.56 -17.17
C LEU A 15 2.09 -10.04 -17.35
N ILE A 16 2.70 -9.36 -16.37
CA ILE A 16 3.04 -7.94 -16.48
C ILE A 16 4.07 -7.70 -17.59
N LYS A 17 5.09 -8.56 -17.67
CA LYS A 17 6.10 -8.50 -18.75
C LYS A 17 5.47 -8.73 -20.12
N GLN A 18 4.53 -9.67 -20.22
CA GLN A 18 3.78 -9.91 -21.45
C GLN A 18 2.91 -8.69 -21.83
N LYS A 19 2.29 -8.03 -20.85
CA LYS A 19 1.56 -6.77 -21.06
C LYS A 19 2.47 -5.71 -21.69
N GLU A 20 3.66 -5.49 -21.14
CA GLU A 20 4.61 -4.50 -21.68
C GLU A 20 5.02 -4.82 -23.12
N SER A 21 5.22 -6.10 -23.44
CA SER A 21 5.52 -6.54 -24.81
C SER A 21 4.38 -6.24 -25.78
N ILE A 22 3.11 -6.45 -25.37
CA ILE A 22 1.94 -6.14 -26.19
C ILE A 22 1.78 -4.62 -26.36
N GLU A 23 1.96 -3.85 -25.30
CA GLU A 23 1.89 -2.37 -25.35
C GLU A 23 2.96 -1.80 -26.29
N HIS A 24 4.16 -2.38 -26.28
CA HIS A 24 5.22 -2.02 -27.23
C HIS A 24 4.81 -2.29 -28.68
N LYS A 25 4.22 -3.46 -28.97
CA LYS A 25 3.72 -3.79 -30.31
C LYS A 25 2.60 -2.85 -30.76
N ILE A 26 1.68 -2.48 -29.85
CA ILE A 26 0.63 -1.50 -30.14
C ILE A 26 1.25 -0.14 -30.50
N SER A 27 2.26 0.30 -29.75
CA SER A 27 3.00 1.54 -30.04
C SER A 27 3.69 1.51 -31.40
N GLU A 28 4.33 0.39 -31.75
CA GLU A 28 4.97 0.19 -33.05
C GLU A 28 3.98 0.31 -34.21
N GLN A 29 2.83 -0.37 -34.12
CA GLN A 29 1.76 -0.25 -35.12
C GLN A 29 1.15 1.16 -35.14
N GLY A 30 1.08 1.83 -33.98
CA GLY A 30 0.64 3.22 -33.87
C GLY A 30 1.52 4.19 -34.65
N LYS A 31 2.84 3.96 -34.70
CA LYS A 31 3.77 4.77 -35.52
C LYS A 31 3.47 4.66 -37.02
N ILE A 32 3.02 3.50 -37.49
CA ILE A 32 2.62 3.31 -38.90
C ILE A 32 1.39 4.16 -39.22
N LEU A 33 0.42 4.22 -38.29
CA LEU A 33 -0.76 5.08 -38.41
C LEU A 33 -0.39 6.57 -38.41
N GLU A 34 0.51 6.98 -37.49
CA GLU A 34 1.01 8.36 -37.40
C GLU A 34 1.79 8.78 -38.65
N ALA A 35 2.64 7.91 -39.18
CA ALA A 35 3.39 8.16 -40.42
C ALA A 35 2.48 8.41 -41.62
N ASN A 36 1.34 7.71 -41.68
CA ASN A 36 0.31 7.90 -42.70
C ASN A 36 -0.72 9.00 -42.33
N ARG A 37 -0.55 9.68 -41.18
CA ARG A 37 -1.45 10.74 -40.68
C ARG A 37 -2.92 10.33 -40.59
N VAL A 38 -3.17 9.07 -40.25
CA VAL A 38 -4.51 8.48 -40.19
C VAL A 38 -4.73 7.87 -38.80
N GLY A 39 -5.84 8.22 -38.15
CA GLY A 39 -6.25 7.65 -36.88
C GLY A 39 -6.86 6.25 -37.02
N MET A 40 -7.47 5.75 -35.95
CA MET A 40 -8.02 4.39 -35.93
C MET A 40 -9.39 4.26 -36.62
N THR A 41 -10.15 5.36 -36.65
CA THR A 41 -11.55 5.41 -37.10
C THR A 41 -11.75 6.14 -38.42
N ASP A 42 -10.72 6.77 -38.95
CA ASP A 42 -10.85 7.63 -40.14
C ASP A 42 -11.16 6.82 -41.41
N SER A 43 -11.85 7.46 -42.36
CA SER A 43 -12.16 6.85 -43.65
C SER A 43 -10.90 6.60 -44.48
N LEU A 44 -10.76 5.38 -45.00
CA LEU A 44 -9.69 4.99 -45.93
C LEU A 44 -10.05 5.23 -47.41
N VAL A 45 -11.26 5.72 -47.66
CA VAL A 45 -11.76 6.04 -48.99
C VAL A 45 -11.95 7.54 -49.16
N ASP A 46 -11.87 8.00 -50.40
CA ASP A 46 -12.15 9.36 -50.80
C ASP A 46 -13.67 9.62 -50.96
N ALA A 47 -14.04 10.81 -51.42
CA ALA A 47 -15.45 11.19 -51.63
C ALA A 47 -16.12 10.45 -52.80
N ALA A 48 -15.33 9.88 -53.72
CA ALA A 48 -15.82 9.11 -54.86
C ALA A 48 -15.90 7.60 -54.56
N GLY A 49 -15.45 7.16 -53.38
CA GLY A 49 -15.49 5.76 -52.95
C GLY A 49 -14.26 4.94 -53.34
N PHE A 50 -13.19 5.57 -53.79
CA PHE A 50 -11.93 4.91 -54.15
C PHE A 50 -10.92 4.97 -53.00
N PRO A 51 -9.95 4.02 -52.94
CA PRO A 51 -8.86 4.07 -51.97
C PRO A 51 -8.11 5.39 -52.08
N ARG A 52 -7.86 6.00 -50.92
CA ARG A 52 -7.08 7.23 -50.83
C ARG A 52 -5.67 7.05 -51.37
N ASN A 53 -5.23 7.96 -52.24
CA ASN A 53 -3.90 7.92 -52.86
C ASN A 53 -2.81 8.60 -52.01
N ASP A 54 -3.22 9.39 -51.00
CA ASP A 54 -2.33 10.07 -50.06
C ASP A 54 -1.78 9.15 -48.96
N ILE A 55 -2.31 7.93 -48.83
CA ILE A 55 -1.96 6.98 -47.78
C ILE A 55 -1.75 5.58 -48.34
N ASP A 56 -0.90 4.79 -47.66
CA ASP A 56 -0.83 3.36 -47.93
C ASP A 56 -1.99 2.65 -47.22
N VAL A 57 -3.12 2.53 -47.92
CA VAL A 57 -4.35 1.89 -47.41
C VAL A 57 -4.10 0.44 -46.95
N TYR A 58 -3.17 -0.27 -47.60
CA TYR A 58 -2.86 -1.66 -47.25
C TYR A 58 -2.15 -1.73 -45.90
N GLN A 59 -1.09 -0.94 -45.71
CA GLN A 59 -0.36 -0.85 -44.43
C GLN A 59 -1.26 -0.36 -43.30
N VAL A 60 -2.04 0.69 -43.53
CA VAL A 60 -2.95 1.26 -42.53
C VAL A 60 -4.00 0.23 -42.11
N ARG A 61 -4.61 -0.50 -43.06
CA ARG A 61 -5.59 -1.53 -42.75
C ARG A 61 -4.98 -2.68 -41.92
N GLY A 62 -3.77 -3.11 -42.27
CA GLY A 62 -3.03 -4.11 -41.52
C GLY A 62 -2.73 -3.66 -40.09
N ALA A 63 -2.16 -2.46 -39.93
CA ALA A 63 -1.84 -1.87 -38.63
C ALA A 63 -3.10 -1.72 -37.76
N ARG A 64 -4.22 -1.23 -38.31
CA ARG A 64 -5.49 -1.13 -37.59
C ARG A 64 -5.98 -2.49 -37.12
N HIS A 65 -5.96 -3.50 -37.98
CA HIS A 65 -6.39 -4.84 -37.60
C HIS A 65 -5.52 -5.40 -36.46
N GLN A 66 -4.20 -5.27 -36.57
CA GLN A 66 -3.27 -5.75 -35.55
C GLN A 66 -3.46 -5.04 -34.21
N ILE A 67 -3.63 -3.71 -34.21
CA ILE A 67 -3.89 -2.96 -32.97
C ILE A 67 -5.18 -3.43 -32.31
N ILE A 68 -6.26 -3.66 -33.07
CA ILE A 68 -7.53 -4.15 -32.50
C ILE A 68 -7.34 -5.53 -31.85
N CYS A 69 -6.66 -6.45 -32.53
CA CYS A 69 -6.37 -7.77 -31.98
C CYS A 69 -5.53 -7.66 -30.70
N LEU A 70 -4.44 -6.90 -30.74
CA LEU A 70 -3.55 -6.69 -29.58
C LEU A 70 -4.26 -5.99 -28.41
N GLN A 71 -5.19 -5.05 -28.67
CA GLN A 71 -5.98 -4.40 -27.63
C GLN A 71 -6.97 -5.37 -26.96
N ASN A 72 -7.59 -6.27 -27.74
CA ASN A 72 -8.45 -7.31 -27.20
C ASN A 72 -7.64 -8.31 -26.35
N ASP A 73 -6.47 -8.71 -26.82
CA ASP A 73 -5.54 -9.58 -26.09
C ASP A 73 -5.09 -8.90 -24.79
N LEU A 74 -4.68 -7.63 -24.85
CA LEU A 74 -4.31 -6.84 -23.68
C LEU A 74 -5.46 -6.78 -22.65
N LYS A 75 -6.71 -6.57 -23.11
CA LYS A 75 -7.88 -6.57 -22.23
C LYS A 75 -8.06 -7.92 -21.53
N SER A 76 -7.89 -9.02 -22.25
CA SER A 76 -7.95 -10.37 -21.67
C SER A 76 -6.82 -10.63 -20.66
N LEU A 77 -5.61 -10.15 -20.97
CA LEU A 77 -4.43 -10.29 -20.12
C LEU A 77 -4.57 -9.48 -18.83
N MET A 78 -5.09 -8.25 -18.91
CA MET A 78 -5.38 -7.42 -17.74
C MET A 78 -6.36 -8.10 -16.79
N LYS A 79 -7.40 -8.76 -17.33
CA LYS A 79 -8.35 -9.54 -16.52
C LYS A 79 -7.67 -10.72 -15.82
N LEU A 80 -6.70 -11.37 -16.48
CA LEU A 80 -5.94 -12.47 -15.88
C LEU A 80 -4.98 -11.96 -14.78
N ILE A 81 -4.33 -10.81 -15.00
CA ILE A 81 -3.49 -10.15 -14.00
C ILE A 81 -4.31 -9.79 -12.75
N GLU A 82 -5.50 -9.23 -12.93
CA GLU A 82 -6.42 -8.90 -11.84
C GLU A 82 -6.75 -10.14 -11.00
N GLN A 83 -7.10 -11.26 -11.65
CA GLN A 83 -7.38 -12.52 -10.96
C GLN A 83 -6.15 -13.05 -10.21
N GLY A 84 -4.98 -13.05 -10.84
CA GLY A 84 -3.73 -13.48 -10.20
C GLY A 84 -3.31 -12.58 -9.03
N LEU A 85 -3.62 -11.29 -9.08
CA LEU A 85 -3.35 -10.39 -7.96
C LEU A 85 -4.25 -10.71 -6.75
N HIS A 86 -5.54 -10.99 -7.01
CA HIS A 86 -6.47 -11.44 -5.96
C HIS A 86 -6.01 -12.74 -5.29
N THR A 87 -5.51 -13.72 -6.06
CA THR A 87 -5.00 -14.98 -5.47
C THR A 87 -3.78 -14.75 -4.61
N VAL A 88 -2.80 -13.95 -5.06
CA VAL A 88 -1.61 -13.59 -4.28
C VAL A 88 -1.98 -12.90 -2.97
N HIS A 89 -2.93 -11.97 -3.00
CA HIS A 89 -3.39 -11.28 -1.79
C HIS A 89 -4.15 -12.22 -0.85
N ALA A 90 -4.99 -13.11 -1.38
CA ALA A 90 -5.69 -14.10 -0.58
C ALA A 90 -4.72 -15.09 0.10
N GLU A 91 -3.72 -15.59 -0.62
CA GLU A 91 -2.65 -16.44 -0.08
C GLU A 91 -1.85 -15.71 1.00
N THR A 92 -1.50 -14.44 0.78
CA THR A 92 -0.76 -13.64 1.76
C THR A 92 -1.59 -13.37 3.01
N ALA A 93 -2.89 -13.09 2.85
CA ALA A 93 -3.81 -12.89 3.96
C ALA A 93 -4.02 -14.20 4.75
N ALA A 94 -4.15 -15.34 4.06
CA ALA A 94 -4.24 -16.65 4.70
C ALA A 94 -2.96 -17.01 5.45
N GLN A 95 -1.78 -16.79 4.87
CA GLN A 95 -0.48 -16.99 5.53
C GLN A 95 -0.30 -16.07 6.75
N GLN A 96 -0.76 -14.82 6.66
CA GLN A 96 -0.80 -13.94 7.83
C GLN A 96 -1.72 -14.52 8.91
N GLN A 97 -2.93 -14.95 8.54
CA GLN A 97 -3.89 -15.53 9.46
C GLN A 97 -3.40 -16.85 10.09
N GLU A 98 -2.71 -17.70 9.33
CA GLU A 98 -2.09 -18.94 9.81
C GLU A 98 -0.85 -18.67 10.67
N ASN A 99 -0.04 -17.66 10.37
CA ASN A 99 1.03 -17.23 11.26
C ASN A 99 0.45 -16.67 12.57
N LEU A 100 -0.65 -15.90 12.49
CA LEU A 100 -1.41 -15.45 13.65
C LEU A 100 -2.04 -16.62 14.42
N ALA A 101 -2.51 -17.67 13.74
CA ALA A 101 -3.12 -18.86 14.33
C ALA A 101 -2.11 -19.84 14.92
N SER A 102 -0.96 -20.08 14.28
CA SER A 102 0.16 -20.86 14.81
C SER A 102 0.82 -20.17 16.00
N THR A 103 0.92 -18.84 15.98
CA THR A 103 1.30 -18.05 17.17
C THR A 103 0.26 -18.21 18.29
N LYS A 104 -1.02 -18.39 17.96
CA LYS A 104 -2.10 -18.68 18.92
C LYS A 104 -2.11 -20.13 19.42
N LEU A 105 -1.77 -21.11 18.59
CA LEU A 105 -1.73 -22.54 18.92
C LEU A 105 -0.52 -22.89 19.79
N GLN A 106 0.63 -22.25 19.60
CA GLN A 106 1.75 -22.32 20.55
C GLN A 106 1.41 -21.71 21.94
N ALA A 107 0.32 -20.95 22.04
CA ALA A 107 -0.19 -20.41 23.30
C ALA A 107 -1.35 -21.25 23.91
N MET A 108 -1.60 -22.47 23.40
CA MET A 108 -2.71 -23.33 23.86
C MET A 108 -2.28 -24.64 24.56
N ASP A 109 -0.97 -24.91 24.76
CA ASP A 109 -0.52 -26.04 25.60
C ASP A 109 -0.46 -25.72 27.10
N ILE A 110 -1.00 -24.57 27.54
CA ILE A 110 -1.21 -24.29 28.97
C ILE A 110 -2.65 -23.82 29.21
N ASP A 111 -3.32 -24.65 30.02
CA ASP A 111 -4.52 -24.44 30.82
C ASP A 111 -5.91 -24.54 30.16
N SER A 112 -6.41 -25.78 30.22
CA SER A 112 -7.78 -26.11 30.64
C SER A 112 -8.12 -25.46 32.00
N ALA A 113 -9.07 -24.53 32.00
CA ALA A 113 -10.23 -24.44 32.90
C ALA A 113 -10.86 -23.06 32.78
N GLY A 114 -12.19 -23.01 32.75
CA GLY A 114 -12.96 -21.85 32.31
C GLY A 114 -12.85 -20.59 33.18
N GLY A 115 -13.07 -19.45 32.54
CA GLY A 115 -13.28 -18.17 33.21
C GLY A 115 -12.83 -16.98 32.35
N SER A 116 -13.79 -16.24 31.81
CA SER A 116 -13.61 -15.05 30.97
C SER A 116 -12.61 -14.03 31.55
N GLN A 117 -11.36 -14.06 31.08
CA GLN A 117 -10.33 -13.06 31.36
C GLN A 117 -9.56 -12.81 30.06
N ARG A 118 -9.62 -11.56 29.58
CA ARG A 118 -8.84 -11.04 28.44
C ARG A 118 -7.37 -11.44 28.60
N ARG A 119 -6.86 -12.34 27.74
CA ARG A 119 -5.43 -12.69 27.71
C ARG A 119 -4.60 -11.44 27.34
N PRO A 120 -3.47 -11.20 28.02
CA PRO A 120 -2.58 -10.08 27.71
C PRO A 120 -1.92 -10.33 26.34
N ALA A 121 -1.99 -9.33 25.47
CA ALA A 121 -1.27 -9.31 24.20
C ALA A 121 0.24 -9.40 24.45
N ALA A 122 0.97 -10.03 23.52
CA ALA A 122 2.42 -10.12 23.50
C ALA A 122 3.10 -8.79 23.91
N PRO A 123 4.29 -8.81 24.53
CA PRO A 123 4.95 -7.59 25.01
C PRO A 123 5.25 -6.66 23.84
N VAL A 124 4.36 -5.68 23.61
CA VAL A 124 4.53 -4.72 22.51
C VAL A 124 5.67 -3.78 22.88
N LYS A 125 6.73 -3.78 22.07
CA LYS A 125 7.91 -2.94 22.29
C LYS A 125 7.53 -1.47 22.12
N PRO A 126 7.79 -0.59 23.11
CA PRO A 126 7.58 0.84 22.93
C PRO A 126 8.61 1.41 21.95
N ILE A 127 8.15 2.28 21.04
CA ILE A 127 8.99 2.93 20.03
C ILE A 127 9.59 4.25 20.53
N ALA A 128 8.87 4.93 21.42
CA ALA A 128 9.26 6.23 21.92
C ALA A 128 8.68 6.51 23.29
N LYS A 129 9.26 7.47 24.02
CA LYS A 129 8.80 7.91 25.33
C LYS A 129 8.54 9.40 25.34
N VAL A 130 7.46 9.80 25.97
CA VAL A 130 7.10 11.21 26.14
C VAL A 130 7.87 11.78 27.32
N ASN A 131 8.67 12.82 27.06
CA ASN A 131 9.47 13.47 28.10
C ASN A 131 8.75 14.70 28.67
N VAL A 132 8.14 15.51 27.81
CA VAL A 132 7.45 16.75 28.19
C VAL A 132 6.16 16.89 27.39
N VAL A 133 5.08 17.34 28.03
CA VAL A 133 3.82 17.72 27.39
C VAL A 133 3.54 19.17 27.76
N SER A 134 3.28 20.02 26.77
CA SER A 134 2.99 21.44 26.99
C SER A 134 1.52 21.68 27.31
N GLU A 135 1.25 22.70 28.13
CA GLU A 135 -0.11 23.06 28.51
C GLU A 135 -0.92 23.62 27.33
N GLY A 136 -2.16 23.18 27.16
CA GLY A 136 -3.02 23.58 26.04
C GLY A 136 -2.57 23.04 24.68
N SER A 137 -1.72 22.02 24.67
CA SER A 137 -1.28 21.36 23.44
C SER A 137 -2.24 20.27 22.96
N PRO A 138 -2.25 19.95 21.65
CA PRO A 138 -3.01 18.83 21.12
C PRO A 138 -2.68 17.49 21.80
N ALA A 139 -1.43 17.30 22.24
CA ALA A 139 -1.02 16.12 22.99
C ALA A 139 -1.67 16.04 24.37
N GLN A 140 -1.77 17.17 25.09
CA GLN A 140 -2.48 17.21 26.36
C GLN A 140 -3.99 17.02 26.19
N ASP A 141 -4.59 17.67 25.19
CA ASP A 141 -6.01 17.51 24.84
C ASP A 141 -6.34 16.04 24.53
N ALA A 142 -5.41 15.33 23.89
CA ALA A 142 -5.50 13.89 23.61
C ALA A 142 -5.29 12.99 24.83
N GLY A 143 -4.92 13.56 25.98
CA GLY A 143 -4.67 12.81 27.22
C GLY A 143 -3.30 12.14 27.30
N ILE A 144 -2.33 12.55 26.47
CA ILE A 144 -0.94 12.09 26.55
C ILE A 144 -0.29 12.72 27.80
N ALA A 145 0.39 11.90 28.59
CA ALA A 145 1.05 12.32 29.83
C ALA A 145 2.58 12.14 29.76
N LEU A 146 3.27 12.81 30.68
CA LEU A 146 4.70 12.65 30.89
C LEU A 146 5.02 11.19 31.26
N ARG A 147 6.10 10.65 30.68
CA ARG A 147 6.57 9.25 30.78
C ARG A 147 5.71 8.21 30.08
N ASP A 148 4.69 8.59 29.32
CA ASP A 148 3.98 7.64 28.47
C ASP A 148 4.94 7.04 27.43
N GLU A 149 4.88 5.72 27.31
CA GLU A 149 5.64 4.98 26.31
C GLU A 149 4.74 4.76 25.09
N ILE A 150 5.03 5.43 23.98
CA ILE A 150 4.28 5.29 22.75
C ILE A 150 4.62 3.94 22.13
N VAL A 151 3.58 3.16 21.85
CA VAL A 151 3.65 1.82 21.26
C VAL A 151 3.24 1.87 19.79
N GLU A 152 2.21 2.65 19.49
CA GLU A 152 1.66 2.80 18.14
C GLU A 152 1.23 4.25 17.93
N PHE A 153 1.55 4.81 16.77
CA PHE A 153 1.19 6.17 16.39
C PHE A 153 0.67 6.18 14.95
N GLY A 154 -0.66 6.16 14.79
CA GLY A 154 -1.31 6.08 13.49
C GLY A 154 -0.86 4.85 12.70
N THR A 155 -0.10 5.06 11.63
CA THR A 155 0.44 4.00 10.77
C THR A 155 1.82 3.49 11.21
N VAL A 156 2.40 4.08 12.24
CA VAL A 156 3.75 3.77 12.74
C VAL A 156 3.63 2.84 13.96
N ASN A 157 4.28 1.68 13.87
CA ASN A 157 4.32 0.66 14.92
C ASN A 157 5.76 0.16 15.12
N ALA A 158 5.99 -0.69 16.12
CA ALA A 158 7.31 -1.25 16.41
C ALA A 158 7.97 -2.02 15.25
N GLY A 159 7.19 -2.51 14.27
CA GLY A 159 7.72 -3.21 13.09
C GLY A 159 8.15 -2.27 11.94
N ASN A 160 7.61 -1.04 11.89
CA ASN A 160 7.88 -0.06 10.83
C ASN A 160 8.61 1.20 11.33
N PHE A 161 8.77 1.34 12.64
CA PHE A 161 9.45 2.48 13.24
C PHE A 161 10.95 2.42 12.95
N ARG A 162 11.44 3.45 12.24
CA ARG A 162 12.87 3.65 11.94
C ARG A 162 13.42 4.87 12.66
N ASP A 163 12.68 5.97 12.61
CA ASP A 163 13.10 7.25 13.17
C ASP A 163 11.88 8.15 13.51
N LEU A 164 12.09 9.12 14.42
CA LEU A 164 11.09 10.10 14.82
C LEU A 164 10.59 10.98 13.67
N SER A 165 11.38 11.12 12.61
CA SER A 165 10.95 11.80 11.38
C SER A 165 9.66 11.21 10.77
N GLN A 166 9.44 9.89 10.89
CA GLN A 166 8.21 9.25 10.39
C GLN A 166 6.97 9.73 11.16
N ILE A 167 7.09 9.91 12.47
CA ILE A 167 6.00 10.45 13.30
C ILE A 167 5.70 11.88 12.85
N ALA A 168 6.73 12.71 12.61
CA ALA A 168 6.56 14.07 12.11
C ALA A 168 5.84 14.12 10.75
N VAL A 169 6.15 13.19 9.83
CA VAL A 169 5.48 13.07 8.52
C VAL A 169 4.01 12.72 8.67
N VAL A 170 3.68 11.74 9.54
CA VAL A 170 2.29 11.34 9.81
C VAL A 170 1.50 12.51 10.38
N VAL A 171 2.06 13.21 11.36
CA VAL A 171 1.43 14.37 12.01
C VAL A 171 1.17 15.50 11.01
N LYS A 172 2.13 15.78 10.12
CA LYS A 172 1.98 16.81 9.08
C LYS A 172 0.92 16.42 8.04
N SER A 173 0.84 15.14 7.69
CA SER A 173 -0.15 14.63 6.72
C SER A 173 -1.56 14.52 7.32
N CYS A 174 -1.64 14.38 8.64
CA CYS A 174 -2.86 14.29 9.42
C CYS A 174 -3.20 15.59 10.17
N GLU A 175 -2.76 16.75 9.66
CA GLU A 175 -3.16 18.04 10.22
C GLU A 175 -4.69 18.19 10.18
N ASN A 176 -5.28 18.54 11.32
CA ASN A 176 -6.73 18.61 11.58
C ASN A 176 -7.48 17.27 11.42
N LYS A 177 -6.79 16.13 11.45
CA LYS A 177 -7.39 14.79 11.38
C LYS A 177 -7.05 13.97 12.61
N SER A 178 -8.01 13.19 13.10
CA SER A 178 -7.81 12.32 14.26
C SER A 178 -6.87 11.15 13.92
N VAL A 179 -5.82 11.00 14.73
CA VAL A 179 -4.79 9.97 14.64
C VAL A 179 -4.91 9.08 15.89
N PRO A 180 -5.11 7.77 15.74
CA PRO A 180 -5.10 6.85 16.87
C PRO A 180 -3.68 6.70 17.41
N VAL A 181 -3.52 6.75 18.73
CA VAL A 181 -2.24 6.61 19.43
C VAL A 181 -2.40 5.62 20.56
N ARG A 182 -1.58 4.58 20.61
CA ARG A 182 -1.56 3.63 21.73
C ARG A 182 -0.32 3.89 22.58
N VAL A 183 -0.54 4.14 23.86
CA VAL A 183 0.53 4.37 24.84
C VAL A 183 0.48 3.34 25.96
N ARG A 184 1.62 3.10 26.60
CA ARG A 184 1.75 2.31 27.80
C ARG A 184 2.05 3.24 28.98
N ARG A 185 1.12 3.29 29.93
CA ARG A 185 1.18 4.09 31.17
C ARG A 185 1.12 3.16 32.37
N ASP A 186 2.15 3.17 33.22
CA ASP A 186 2.27 2.30 34.39
C ASP A 186 2.04 0.81 34.07
N GLY A 187 2.56 0.36 32.93
CA GLY A 187 2.41 -1.02 32.44
C GLY A 187 1.05 -1.37 31.83
N LYS A 188 0.10 -0.43 31.80
CA LYS A 188 -1.22 -0.61 31.15
C LYS A 188 -1.25 0.04 29.78
N MET A 189 -1.87 -0.64 28.81
CA MET A 189 -2.12 -0.06 27.50
C MET A 189 -3.32 0.89 27.55
N VAL A 190 -3.16 2.09 27.01
CA VAL A 190 -4.18 3.12 26.91
C VAL A 190 -4.27 3.53 25.45
N ASP A 191 -5.47 3.39 24.87
CA ASP A 191 -5.78 3.86 23.53
C ASP A 191 -6.26 5.32 23.62
N LEU A 192 -5.58 6.19 22.89
CA LEU A 192 -5.82 7.63 22.83
C LEU A 192 -6.09 8.05 21.38
N VAL A 193 -6.74 9.19 21.21
CA VAL A 193 -6.97 9.80 19.90
C VAL A 193 -6.42 11.21 19.92
N LEU A 194 -5.41 11.44 19.09
CA LEU A 194 -4.70 12.70 18.97
C LEU A 194 -5.10 13.40 17.68
N THR A 195 -5.46 14.67 17.73
CA THR A 195 -5.74 15.46 16.52
C THR A 195 -4.67 16.54 16.37
N PRO A 196 -3.67 16.37 15.49
CA PRO A 196 -2.66 17.38 15.24
C PRO A 196 -3.28 18.68 14.75
N LYS A 197 -3.01 19.79 15.43
CA LYS A 197 -3.50 21.13 15.06
C LYS A 197 -2.46 22.18 15.42
N THR A 198 -2.53 23.34 14.77
CA THR A 198 -1.77 24.51 15.20
C THR A 198 -2.26 24.94 16.59
N TRP A 199 -1.32 25.31 17.46
CA TRP A 199 -1.60 25.69 18.85
C TRP A 199 -0.64 26.82 19.25
N SER A 200 -0.74 27.30 20.49
CA SER A 200 0.04 28.44 21.00
C SER A 200 1.55 28.20 21.12
N GLY A 201 2.02 26.97 20.95
CA GLY A 201 3.44 26.60 20.98
C GLY A 201 4.00 26.15 19.62
N ARG A 202 5.17 25.52 19.66
CA ARG A 202 5.89 25.11 18.44
C ARG A 202 5.36 23.78 17.90
N GLY A 203 5.07 23.74 16.60
CA GLY A 203 4.67 22.52 15.88
C GLY A 203 3.19 22.16 16.03
N LEU A 204 2.84 20.91 15.71
CA LEU A 204 1.44 20.43 15.62
C LEU A 204 1.03 19.45 16.75
N LEU A 205 1.96 19.13 17.66
CA LEU A 205 1.77 18.13 18.72
C LEU A 205 1.83 18.75 20.12
N GLY A 206 2.86 19.56 20.37
CA GLY A 206 3.16 20.12 21.69
C GLY A 206 3.60 19.10 22.75
N CYS A 207 4.22 18.00 22.34
CA CYS A 207 4.97 17.12 23.23
C CYS A 207 6.39 16.87 22.69
N ASN A 208 7.32 16.66 23.61
CA ASN A 208 8.68 16.21 23.30
C ASN A 208 8.76 14.70 23.44
N ILE A 209 9.07 14.03 22.34
CA ILE A 209 9.13 12.57 22.25
C ILE A 209 10.59 12.17 22.00
N VAL A 210 11.10 11.23 22.79
CA VAL A 210 12.45 10.67 22.65
C VAL A 210 12.36 9.20 22.21
N PRO A 211 13.23 8.72 21.30
CA PRO A 211 13.19 7.33 20.87
C PRO A 211 13.68 6.41 22.00
N MET A 212 13.10 5.21 22.12
CA MET A 212 13.42 4.30 23.22
C MET A 212 14.87 3.79 23.18
N ASP A 213 15.46 3.66 21.99
CA ASP A 213 16.87 3.26 21.78
C ASP A 213 17.89 4.23 22.42
N SER A 214 17.51 5.47 22.74
CA SER A 214 18.43 6.45 23.33
C SER A 214 18.46 6.46 24.87
N ILE A 215 17.70 5.59 25.54
CA ILE A 215 17.55 5.59 27.01
C ILE A 215 18.42 4.50 27.69
N GLU A 216 19.05 3.61 26.94
CA GLU A 216 19.94 2.55 27.47
C GLU A 216 21.45 2.92 27.47
N ARG A 217 21.81 4.21 27.50
CA ARG A 217 23.21 4.65 27.64
C ARG A 217 23.43 5.65 28.76
#